data_AF-A0A0D8X935-F1
#
_entry.id   AF-A0A0D8X935-F1
#
_cell.length_a   1.000
_cell.length_b   1.000
_cell.length_c   1.000
_cell.angle_alpha   90.00
_cell.angle_beta   90.00
_cell.angle_gamma   90.00
#
_symmetry.space_group_name_H-M   'P 1'
#
loop_
_entity.id
_entity.type
_entity.pdbx_description
1 polymer ?
#
loop_
_entity_poly.entity_id
_entity_poly.type
_entity_poly.pdbx_seq_one_letter_code
_entity_poly.pdbx_strand_id
1 'polypeptide(L)'
;MLVKEEYRQQANYYDVKYADFFDSVGLQSGISNFSYVNMDNIYYIQAEIDNYLIEKQPQWVNRRWPKYDDQSTMEIINELRRIQVITKFNGTAKAILMGGYLLNDWVNNVVKVANGSMKNPEKMLLYSSHEGTLLSLMYALGVANDRRIPYSTALIMEIYKDGNDYHIELLLRNETTKPPYLLMIEGCPSPCTARDFFKRYGNMVVTSYRQQQVVRFLHINLRKLSINLHYQLFTTSFSR
;
A
#
# COMPACT_ATOMS: atom_id res chain seq x y z
N MET A 1 -11.33 2.03 14.45
CA MET A 1 -11.22 2.94 15.60
C MET A 1 -9.87 3.66 15.55
N LEU A 2 -8.75 2.93 15.40
CA LEU A 2 -7.39 3.49 15.23
C LEU A 2 -7.26 4.56 14.13
N VAL A 3 -7.56 4.23 12.87
CA VAL A 3 -7.43 5.21 11.75
C VAL A 3 -8.35 6.42 11.91
N LYS A 4 -9.56 6.24 12.48
CA LYS A 4 -10.54 7.33 12.62
C LYS A 4 -10.08 8.40 13.61
N GLU A 5 -9.43 8.00 14.69
CA GLU A 5 -8.93 8.94 15.70
C GLU A 5 -7.73 9.73 15.15
N GLU A 6 -6.79 9.05 14.50
CA GLU A 6 -5.65 9.73 13.84
C GLU A 6 -6.11 10.70 12.76
N TYR A 7 -7.11 10.32 11.96
CA TYR A 7 -7.72 11.22 10.98
C TYR A 7 -8.34 12.46 11.62
N ARG A 8 -9.00 12.31 12.77
CA ARG A 8 -9.58 13.46 13.49
C ARG A 8 -8.48 14.37 14.03
N GLN A 9 -7.41 13.80 14.59
CA GLN A 9 -6.26 14.57 15.07
C GLN A 9 -5.57 15.32 13.93
N GLN A 10 -5.39 14.65 12.78
CA GLN A 10 -4.85 15.25 11.57
C GLN A 10 -5.73 16.38 11.05
N ALA A 11 -7.05 16.18 10.98
CA ALA A 11 -7.99 17.23 10.58
C ALA A 11 -7.87 18.45 11.50
N ASN A 12 -7.97 18.25 12.81
CA ASN A 12 -7.84 19.33 13.79
C ASN A 12 -6.52 20.11 13.65
N TYR A 13 -5.42 19.42 13.34
CA TYR A 13 -4.12 20.06 13.15
C TYR A 13 -4.01 20.80 11.81
N TYR A 14 -4.36 20.13 10.71
CA TYR A 14 -4.17 20.66 9.36
C TYR A 14 -5.20 21.73 9.00
N ASP A 15 -6.44 21.62 9.48
CA ASP A 15 -7.46 22.64 9.26
C ASP A 15 -7.06 23.98 9.90
N VAL A 16 -6.38 23.94 11.05
CA VAL A 16 -5.82 25.15 11.68
C VAL A 16 -4.57 25.62 10.95
N LYS A 17 -3.65 24.71 10.61
CA LYS A 17 -2.38 25.05 9.95
C LYS A 17 -2.58 25.68 8.57
N TYR A 18 -3.56 25.21 7.81
CA TYR A 18 -3.85 25.61 6.43
C TYR A 18 -5.20 26.35 6.30
N ALA A 19 -5.66 27.04 7.34
CA ALA A 19 -6.99 27.67 7.37
C ALA A 19 -7.25 28.62 6.18
N ASP A 20 -6.36 29.58 5.92
CA ASP A 20 -6.49 30.53 4.80
C ASP A 20 -6.38 29.86 3.42
N PHE A 21 -5.65 28.75 3.35
CA PHE A 21 -5.59 27.92 2.15
C PHE A 21 -6.94 27.25 1.89
N PHE A 22 -7.51 26.59 2.90
CA PHE A 22 -8.79 25.90 2.76
C PHE A 22 -9.94 26.85 2.48
N ASP A 23 -9.98 28.02 3.13
CA ASP A 23 -10.98 29.07 2.87
C ASP A 23 -10.93 29.55 1.41
N SER A 24 -9.72 29.84 0.91
CA SER A 24 -9.55 30.30 -0.48
C SER A 24 -9.90 29.24 -1.49
N VAL A 25 -9.48 27.98 -1.29
CA VAL A 25 -9.79 26.89 -2.21
C VAL A 25 -11.28 26.57 -2.18
N GLY A 26 -11.92 26.59 -1.00
CA GLY A 26 -13.37 26.45 -0.87
C GLY A 26 -14.13 27.52 -1.65
N LEU A 27 -13.72 28.78 -1.53
CA LEU A 27 -14.32 29.89 -2.28
C LEU A 27 -14.15 29.72 -3.80
N GLN A 28 -12.96 29.33 -4.27
CA GLN A 28 -12.65 29.25 -5.70
C GLN A 28 -13.18 27.98 -6.37
N SER A 29 -13.26 26.88 -5.64
CA SER A 29 -13.82 25.61 -6.14
C SER A 29 -15.34 25.53 -6.02
N GLY A 30 -15.95 26.35 -5.15
CA GLY A 30 -17.37 26.28 -4.81
C GLY A 30 -17.73 25.14 -3.84
N ILE A 31 -16.75 24.41 -3.31
CA ILE A 31 -16.98 23.34 -2.33
C ILE A 31 -17.22 23.96 -0.96
N SER A 32 -18.42 23.74 -0.42
CA SER A 32 -18.78 24.21 0.92
C SER A 32 -18.00 23.48 2.01
N ASN A 33 -17.56 24.23 3.03
CA ASN A 33 -16.80 23.70 4.17
C ASN A 33 -15.57 22.89 3.73
N PHE A 34 -14.82 23.41 2.75
CA PHE A 34 -13.60 22.77 2.28
C PHE A 34 -12.56 22.71 3.41
N SER A 35 -11.96 21.54 3.60
CA SER A 35 -11.10 21.21 4.75
C SER A 35 -10.24 19.99 4.43
N TYR A 36 -9.37 19.61 5.37
CA TYR A 36 -8.58 18.38 5.31
C TYR A 36 -9.45 17.14 5.06
N VAL A 37 -10.69 17.11 5.58
CA VAL A 37 -11.57 15.94 5.50
C VAL A 37 -12.09 15.68 4.08
N ASN A 38 -12.39 16.74 3.33
CA ASN A 38 -13.04 16.65 2.01
C ASN A 38 -12.16 17.12 0.84
N MET A 39 -10.86 17.32 1.07
CA MET A 39 -9.91 17.69 0.02
C MET A 39 -9.79 16.66 -1.13
N ASP A 40 -10.19 15.41 -0.89
CA ASP A 40 -10.28 14.37 -1.93
C ASP A 40 -11.17 14.80 -3.12
N ASN A 41 -12.10 15.74 -2.91
CA ASN A 41 -12.94 16.31 -3.98
C ASN A 41 -12.14 17.12 -5.02
N ILE A 42 -10.96 17.62 -4.65
CA ILE A 42 -10.06 18.40 -5.52
C ILE A 42 -8.88 17.55 -6.01
N TYR A 43 -8.46 16.55 -5.22
CA TYR A 43 -7.30 15.71 -5.51
C TYR A 43 -7.31 15.11 -6.94
N TYR A 44 -8.49 14.78 -7.47
CA TYR A 44 -8.61 14.19 -8.81
C TYR A 44 -8.16 15.12 -9.95
N ILE A 45 -8.07 16.44 -9.74
CA ILE A 45 -7.47 17.37 -10.70
C ILE A 45 -6.02 16.95 -11.02
N GLN A 46 -5.32 16.30 -10.08
CA GLN A 46 -3.96 15.82 -10.32
C GLN A 46 -3.87 14.87 -11.54
N ALA A 47 -4.92 14.09 -11.83
CA ALA A 47 -4.92 13.24 -13.01
C ALA A 47 -4.88 14.05 -14.31
N GLU A 48 -5.56 15.20 -14.36
CA GLU A 48 -5.54 16.10 -15.51
C GLU A 48 -4.16 16.78 -15.66
N ILE A 49 -3.55 17.15 -14.53
CA ILE A 49 -2.18 17.70 -14.50
C ILE A 49 -1.17 16.68 -15.01
N ASP A 50 -1.26 15.43 -14.55
CA ASP A 50 -0.41 14.32 -15.00
C ASP A 50 -0.55 14.05 -16.51
N ASN A 51 -1.67 14.47 -17.13
CA ASN A 51 -1.93 14.36 -18.57
C ASN A 51 -1.73 15.67 -19.33
N TYR A 52 -0.91 16.59 -18.80
CA TYR A 52 -0.52 17.86 -19.44
C TYR A 52 -1.68 18.84 -19.67
N LEU A 53 -2.74 18.77 -18.86
CA LEU A 53 -3.91 19.66 -18.96
C LEU A 53 -3.88 20.82 -17.95
N ILE A 54 -2.74 21.09 -17.31
CA ILE A 54 -2.61 22.18 -16.33
C ILE A 54 -3.03 23.55 -16.89
N GLU A 55 -2.74 23.82 -18.16
CA GLU A 55 -3.12 25.09 -18.82
C GLU A 55 -4.63 25.23 -19.06
N LYS A 56 -5.38 24.11 -18.95
CA LYS A 56 -6.84 24.11 -19.04
C LYS A 56 -7.51 24.29 -17.67
N GLN A 57 -6.73 24.24 -16.59
CA GLN A 57 -7.24 24.41 -15.24
C GLN A 57 -7.41 25.89 -14.88
N PRO A 58 -8.36 26.23 -13.99
CA PRO A 58 -8.44 27.56 -13.41
C PRO A 58 -7.13 27.97 -12.74
N GLN A 59 -6.79 29.26 -12.80
CA GLN A 59 -5.51 29.79 -12.28
C GLN A 59 -5.23 29.42 -10.83
N TRP A 60 -6.28 29.25 -10.02
CA TRP A 60 -6.13 28.89 -8.61
C TRP A 60 -5.53 27.49 -8.37
N VAL A 61 -5.68 26.57 -9.33
CA VAL A 61 -5.14 25.20 -9.24
C VAL A 61 -3.61 25.21 -9.17
N ASN A 62 -2.97 26.14 -9.88
CA ASN A 62 -1.51 26.30 -9.85
C ASN A 62 -1.04 27.50 -9.02
N ARG A 63 -1.93 28.09 -8.21
CA ARG A 63 -1.57 29.22 -7.35
C ARG A 63 -0.49 28.78 -6.37
N ARG A 64 0.59 29.56 -6.27
CA ARG A 64 1.67 29.39 -5.30
C ARG A 64 1.32 30.07 -3.98
N TRP A 65 1.78 29.48 -2.88
CA TRP A 65 1.51 29.94 -1.53
C TRP A 65 2.81 30.21 -0.77
N PRO A 66 3.30 31.47 -0.73
CA PRO A 66 4.57 31.80 -0.07
C PRO A 66 4.63 31.41 1.42
N LYS A 67 3.48 31.38 2.10
CA LYS A 67 3.35 30.95 3.50
C LYS A 67 3.63 29.45 3.71
N TYR A 68 3.50 28.64 2.66
CA TYR A 68 3.63 27.18 2.69
C TYR A 68 4.80 26.75 1.81
N ASP A 69 5.97 27.32 2.05
CA ASP A 69 7.21 27.01 1.34
C ASP A 69 7.10 27.19 -0.18
N ASP A 70 6.30 28.19 -0.60
CA ASP A 70 6.01 28.50 -2.00
C ASP A 70 5.43 27.32 -2.80
N GLN A 71 4.77 26.37 -2.12
CA GLN A 71 4.07 25.25 -2.76
C GLN A 71 2.84 25.76 -3.54
N SER A 72 2.56 25.11 -4.66
CA SER A 72 1.31 25.26 -5.40
C SER A 72 0.12 24.65 -4.65
N THR A 73 -1.10 25.06 -5.01
CA THR A 73 -2.33 24.50 -4.44
C THR A 73 -2.34 22.98 -4.53
N MET A 74 -2.00 22.42 -5.68
CA MET A 74 -2.02 20.96 -5.88
C MET A 74 -0.88 20.24 -5.15
N GLU A 75 0.28 20.86 -4.96
CA GLU A 75 1.34 20.27 -4.13
C GLU A 75 0.89 20.12 -2.66
N ILE A 76 0.22 21.13 -2.10
CA ILE A 76 -0.35 21.07 -0.74
C ILE A 76 -1.42 19.97 -0.66
N ILE A 77 -2.37 19.93 -1.60
CA ILE A 77 -3.43 18.89 -1.65
C ILE A 77 -2.81 17.49 -1.74
N ASN A 78 -1.83 17.30 -2.62
CA ASN A 78 -1.17 16.01 -2.81
C ASN A 78 -0.43 15.54 -1.56
N GLU A 79 0.25 16.44 -0.86
CA GLU A 79 0.98 16.09 0.36
C GLU A 79 0.01 15.72 1.50
N LEU A 80 -1.03 16.53 1.71
CA LEU A 80 -2.05 16.22 2.71
C LEU A 80 -2.76 14.90 2.39
N ARG A 81 -3.05 14.64 1.10
CA ARG A 81 -3.60 13.38 0.63
C ARG A 81 -2.67 12.21 0.90
N ARG A 82 -1.37 12.36 0.61
CA ARG A 82 -0.35 11.35 0.88
C ARG A 82 -0.37 10.94 2.34
N ILE A 83 -0.44 11.92 3.26
CA ILE A 83 -0.52 11.69 4.71
C ILE A 83 -1.78 10.89 5.08
N GLN A 84 -2.95 11.25 4.53
CA GLN A 84 -4.18 10.48 4.77
C GLN A 84 -4.02 9.03 4.33
N VAL A 85 -3.52 8.80 3.12
CA VAL A 85 -3.37 7.45 2.56
C VAL A 85 -2.41 6.62 3.42
N ILE A 86 -1.24 7.16 3.78
CA ILE A 86 -0.26 6.50 4.65
C ILE A 86 -0.88 6.10 5.99
N THR A 87 -1.71 6.97 6.58
CA THR A 87 -2.35 6.75 7.89
C THR A 87 -3.27 5.52 7.91
N LYS A 88 -3.73 5.05 6.74
CA LYS A 88 -4.52 3.82 6.64
C LYS A 88 -3.67 2.56 6.85
N PHE A 89 -2.37 2.62 6.59
CA PHE A 89 -1.50 1.46 6.48
C PHE A 89 -0.28 1.50 7.40
N ASN A 90 0.10 2.69 7.89
CA ASN A 90 1.27 2.87 8.73
C ASN A 90 1.21 2.03 10.02
N GLY A 91 2.35 1.47 10.39
CA GLY A 91 2.46 0.58 11.54
C GLY A 91 2.00 -0.85 11.24
N THR A 92 2.68 -1.80 11.89
CA THR A 92 2.55 -3.24 11.63
C THR A 92 1.12 -3.74 11.74
N ALA A 93 0.35 -3.28 12.74
CA ALA A 93 -1.02 -3.74 12.94
C ALA A 93 -1.96 -3.31 11.81
N LYS A 94 -1.83 -2.08 11.30
CA LYS A 94 -2.66 -1.59 10.18
C LYS A 94 -2.26 -2.27 8.88
N ALA A 95 -0.96 -2.40 8.63
CA ALA A 95 -0.43 -3.10 7.46
C ALA A 95 -0.96 -4.55 7.37
N ILE A 96 -0.88 -5.32 8.46
CA ILE A 96 -1.41 -6.69 8.52
C ILE A 96 -2.93 -6.70 8.33
N LEU A 97 -3.65 -5.78 8.98
CA LEU A 97 -5.11 -5.74 8.87
C LEU A 97 -5.59 -5.41 7.45
N MET A 98 -4.90 -4.49 6.77
CA MET A 98 -5.31 -3.97 5.47
C MET A 98 -4.81 -4.84 4.32
N GLY A 99 -3.54 -5.23 4.33
CA GLY A 99 -2.90 -5.98 3.25
C GLY A 99 -2.63 -7.46 3.55
N GLY A 100 -2.74 -7.90 4.82
CA GLY A 100 -2.34 -9.25 5.25
C GLY A 100 -3.15 -10.37 4.60
N TYR A 101 -4.40 -10.13 4.21
CA TYR A 101 -5.20 -11.13 3.48
C TYR A 101 -4.64 -11.37 2.06
N LEU A 102 -4.30 -10.29 1.35
CA LEU A 102 -3.70 -10.39 0.01
C LEU A 102 -2.27 -10.94 0.08
N LEU A 103 -1.50 -10.53 1.09
CA LEU A 103 -0.18 -11.09 1.35
C LEU A 103 -0.26 -12.60 1.63
N ASN A 104 -1.27 -13.05 2.37
CA ASN A 104 -1.48 -14.49 2.60
C ASN A 104 -1.73 -15.24 1.28
N ASP A 105 -2.51 -14.69 0.35
CA ASP A 105 -2.69 -15.29 -0.98
C ASP A 105 -1.35 -15.45 -1.70
N TRP A 106 -0.50 -14.41 -1.69
CA TRP A 106 0.83 -14.43 -2.29
C TRP A 106 1.75 -15.47 -1.63
N VAL A 107 1.79 -15.54 -0.30
CA VAL A 107 2.53 -16.56 0.45
C VAL A 107 2.05 -17.97 0.06
N ASN A 108 0.74 -18.21 -0.04
CA ASN A 108 0.22 -19.52 -0.42
C ASN A 108 0.56 -19.88 -1.87
N ASN A 109 0.58 -18.91 -2.78
CA ASN A 109 0.98 -19.14 -4.17
C ASN A 109 2.48 -19.48 -4.27
N VAL A 110 3.34 -18.83 -3.48
CA VAL A 110 4.75 -19.22 -3.34
C VAL A 110 4.90 -20.68 -2.90
N VAL A 111 4.14 -21.10 -1.88
CA VAL A 111 4.17 -22.49 -1.40
C VAL A 111 3.72 -23.46 -2.49
N LYS A 112 2.64 -23.15 -3.21
CA LYS A 112 2.11 -23.97 -4.31
C LYS A 112 3.10 -24.10 -5.47
N VAL A 113 3.84 -23.05 -5.79
CA VAL A 113 4.87 -23.09 -6.84
C VAL A 113 6.05 -23.94 -6.36
N ALA A 114 6.55 -23.70 -5.14
CA ALA A 114 7.72 -24.39 -4.60
C ALA A 114 7.49 -25.90 -4.42
N ASN A 115 6.26 -26.34 -4.14
CA ASN A 115 5.91 -27.76 -3.99
C ASN A 115 5.32 -28.39 -5.27
N GLY A 116 5.24 -27.65 -6.38
CA GLY A 116 4.73 -28.15 -7.67
C GLY A 116 3.21 -28.40 -7.73
N SER A 117 2.43 -27.92 -6.75
CA SER A 117 0.97 -28.08 -6.71
C SER A 117 0.19 -26.95 -7.40
N MET A 118 0.86 -25.89 -7.85
CA MET A 118 0.26 -24.84 -8.68
C MET A 118 -0.16 -25.42 -10.04
N LYS A 119 -1.47 -25.56 -10.29
CA LYS A 119 -1.98 -26.22 -11.51
C LYS A 119 -2.88 -25.38 -12.40
N ASN A 120 -3.45 -24.27 -11.92
CA ASN A 120 -4.31 -23.36 -12.71
C ASN A 120 -4.44 -21.98 -12.03
N PRO A 121 -3.82 -20.91 -12.56
CA PRO A 121 -2.82 -20.88 -13.62
C PRO A 121 -1.45 -21.41 -13.15
N GLU A 122 -0.67 -22.02 -14.04
CA GLU A 122 0.67 -22.53 -13.69
C GLU A 122 1.77 -21.47 -13.77
N LYS A 123 1.60 -20.43 -14.58
CA LYS A 123 2.69 -19.50 -14.93
C LYS A 123 2.52 -18.07 -14.42
N MET A 124 1.30 -17.54 -14.42
CA MET A 124 1.08 -16.12 -14.14
C MET A 124 -0.30 -15.89 -13.54
N LEU A 125 -0.34 -15.09 -12.48
CA LEU A 125 -1.54 -14.54 -11.87
C LEU A 125 -1.54 -13.03 -12.09
N LEU A 126 -2.63 -12.49 -12.64
CA LEU A 126 -2.80 -11.06 -12.89
C LEU A 126 -3.95 -10.52 -12.04
N TYR A 127 -3.65 -9.54 -11.20
CA TYR A 127 -4.64 -8.85 -10.37
C TYR A 127 -4.76 -7.40 -10.82
N SER A 128 -5.89 -7.04 -11.43
CA SER A 128 -6.21 -5.63 -11.69
C SER A 128 -6.86 -5.04 -10.44
N SER A 129 -6.31 -3.93 -9.92
CA SER A 129 -6.80 -3.33 -8.69
C SER A 129 -6.51 -1.82 -8.61
N HIS A 130 -6.76 -1.25 -7.43
CA HIS A 130 -6.63 0.17 -7.16
C HIS A 130 -5.37 0.49 -6.33
N GLU A 131 -4.97 1.77 -6.33
CA GLU A 131 -3.87 2.32 -5.52
C GLU A 131 -3.86 1.78 -4.09
N GLY A 132 -5.01 1.83 -3.40
CA GLY A 132 -5.12 1.40 -2.01
C GLY A 132 -4.82 -0.09 -1.80
N THR A 133 -5.13 -0.95 -2.77
CA THR A 133 -4.82 -2.38 -2.70
C THR A 133 -3.33 -2.60 -2.80
N LEU A 134 -2.68 -1.98 -3.79
CA LEU A 134 -1.24 -2.09 -4.00
C LEU A 134 -0.47 -1.55 -2.79
N LEU A 135 -0.83 -0.36 -2.30
CA LEU A 135 -0.23 0.20 -1.08
C LEU A 135 -0.41 -0.72 0.11
N SER A 136 -1.63 -1.23 0.35
CA SER A 136 -1.87 -2.12 1.49
C SER A 136 -0.98 -3.35 1.47
N LEU A 137 -0.76 -3.94 0.29
CA LEU A 137 0.14 -5.08 0.10
C LEU A 137 1.61 -4.68 0.30
N MET A 138 2.04 -3.54 -0.27
CA MET A 138 3.41 -3.05 -0.10
C MET A 138 3.74 -2.74 1.37
N TYR A 139 2.80 -2.19 2.13
CA TYR A 139 2.96 -1.98 3.59
C TYR A 139 3.02 -3.31 4.33
N ALA A 140 2.19 -4.30 3.98
CA ALA A 140 2.23 -5.63 4.58
C ALA A 140 3.56 -6.36 4.29
N LEU A 141 4.11 -6.17 3.09
CA LEU A 141 5.44 -6.63 2.68
C LEU A 141 6.58 -5.79 3.30
N GLY A 142 6.30 -4.65 3.92
CA GLY A 142 7.32 -3.76 4.48
C GLY A 142 8.20 -3.07 3.43
N VAL A 143 7.73 -2.95 2.18
CA VAL A 143 8.47 -2.35 1.05
C VAL A 143 7.85 -1.04 0.55
N ALA A 144 6.78 -0.57 1.20
CA ALA A 144 6.19 0.73 0.90
C ALA A 144 7.20 1.86 1.20
N ASN A 145 7.22 2.88 0.34
CA ASN A 145 8.14 4.02 0.41
C ASN A 145 7.45 5.34 0.76
N ASP A 146 6.22 5.28 1.28
CA ASP A 146 5.38 6.43 1.63
C ASP A 146 5.14 7.43 0.47
N ARG A 147 5.28 6.99 -0.78
CA ARG A 147 5.00 7.79 -1.98
C ARG A 147 3.68 7.39 -2.61
N ARG A 148 3.06 8.34 -3.33
CA ARG A 148 1.93 8.07 -4.21
C ARG A 148 2.33 7.02 -5.26
N ILE A 149 1.40 6.11 -5.55
CA ILE A 149 1.53 5.15 -6.65
C ILE A 149 1.01 5.79 -7.95
N PRO A 150 1.85 5.98 -8.98
CA PRO A 150 1.40 6.46 -10.28
C PRO A 150 0.44 5.49 -10.97
N TYR A 151 -0.33 6.00 -11.93
CA TYR A 151 -1.18 5.17 -12.78
C TYR A 151 -0.37 4.08 -13.50
N SER A 152 -0.99 2.92 -13.70
CA SER A 152 -0.37 1.77 -14.35
C SER A 152 0.88 1.22 -13.64
N THR A 153 1.01 1.48 -12.33
CA THR A 153 2.06 0.83 -11.53
C THR A 153 1.77 -0.66 -11.38
N ALA A 154 2.81 -1.48 -11.54
CA ALA A 154 2.76 -2.92 -11.30
C ALA A 154 3.73 -3.31 -10.17
N LEU A 155 3.21 -4.01 -9.17
CA LEU A 155 4.01 -4.77 -8.20
C LEU A 155 4.04 -6.22 -8.67
N ILE A 156 5.23 -6.72 -8.96
CA ILE A 156 5.45 -8.02 -9.60
C ILE A 156 6.24 -8.89 -8.64
N MET A 157 5.80 -10.12 -8.41
CA MET A 157 6.55 -11.14 -7.69
C MET A 157 6.93 -12.24 -8.67
N GLU A 158 8.22 -12.43 -8.87
CA GLU A 158 8.76 -13.51 -9.67
C GLU A 158 9.22 -14.63 -8.75
N ILE A 159 8.93 -15.88 -9.15
CA ILE A 159 9.35 -17.08 -8.43
C ILE A 159 10.08 -17.95 -9.44
N TYR A 160 11.37 -18.17 -9.23
CA TYR A 160 12.19 -18.98 -10.12
C TYR A 160 12.92 -20.06 -9.34
N LYS A 161 13.26 -21.15 -10.03
CA LYS A 161 14.01 -22.26 -9.47
C LYS A 161 15.49 -22.08 -9.80
N ASP A 162 16.35 -22.15 -8.80
CA ASP A 162 17.80 -22.21 -8.96
C ASP A 162 18.34 -23.42 -8.18
N GLY A 163 18.97 -24.36 -8.88
CA GLY A 163 19.31 -25.67 -8.34
C GLY A 163 18.09 -26.39 -7.74
N ASN A 164 18.12 -26.64 -6.43
CA ASN A 164 17.04 -27.29 -5.69
C ASN A 164 16.14 -26.30 -4.93
N ASP A 165 16.47 -25.00 -4.95
CA ASP A 165 15.77 -23.98 -4.20
C ASP A 165 14.88 -23.12 -5.12
N TYR A 166 13.86 -22.51 -4.51
CA TYR A 166 13.03 -21.51 -5.16
C TYR A 166 13.35 -20.14 -4.58
N HIS A 167 13.59 -19.19 -5.46
CA HIS A 167 13.94 -17.81 -5.14
C HIS A 167 12.84 -16.87 -5.57
N ILE A 168 12.75 -15.75 -4.86
CA ILE A 168 11.72 -14.75 -5.00
C ILE A 168 12.37 -13.39 -5.23
N GLU A 169 11.90 -12.73 -6.27
CA GLU A 169 12.18 -11.33 -6.53
C GLU A 169 10.89 -10.53 -6.51
N LEU A 170 10.96 -9.35 -5.91
CA LEU A 170 9.86 -8.41 -5.87
C LEU A 170 10.26 -7.17 -6.67
N LEU A 171 9.50 -6.85 -7.71
CA LEU A 171 9.80 -5.78 -8.64
C LEU A 171 8.68 -4.74 -8.61
N LEU A 172 9.05 -3.45 -8.62
CA LEU A 172 8.12 -2.34 -8.73
C LEU A 172 8.34 -1.62 -10.05
N ARG A 173 7.37 -1.69 -10.95
CA ARG A 173 7.35 -0.90 -12.18
C ARG A 173 6.36 0.25 -12.02
N ASN A 174 6.87 1.44 -11.71
CA ASN A 174 6.08 2.66 -11.49
C ASN A 174 6.41 3.80 -12.48
N GLU A 175 7.30 3.57 -13.45
CA GLU A 175 7.55 4.46 -14.57
C GLU A 175 7.77 3.66 -15.86
N THR A 176 7.51 4.28 -17.02
CA THR A 176 7.57 3.60 -18.32
C THR A 176 8.94 3.66 -18.99
N THR A 177 9.80 4.59 -18.57
CA THR A 177 11.10 4.90 -19.18
C THR A 177 12.26 4.09 -18.61
N LYS A 178 12.04 3.32 -17.54
CA LYS A 178 13.06 2.51 -16.88
C LYS A 178 12.59 1.07 -16.65
N PRO A 179 13.53 0.13 -16.50
CA PRO A 179 13.23 -1.20 -15.98
C PRO A 179 12.57 -1.17 -14.59
N PRO A 180 11.83 -2.22 -14.20
CA PRO A 180 11.30 -2.35 -12.84
C PRO A 180 12.39 -2.27 -11.77
N TYR A 181 12.07 -1.65 -10.65
CA TYR A 181 12.95 -1.54 -9.49
C TYR A 181 12.91 -2.82 -8.65
N LEU A 182 14.06 -3.43 -8.36
CA LEU A 182 14.14 -4.52 -7.39
C LEU A 182 13.89 -4.00 -5.97
N LEU A 183 12.91 -4.58 -5.29
CA LEU A 183 12.54 -4.26 -3.92
C LEU A 183 13.18 -5.26 -2.94
N MET A 184 13.84 -4.72 -1.92
CA MET A 184 14.47 -5.52 -0.87
C MET A 184 13.47 -5.83 0.24
N ILE A 185 13.33 -7.11 0.57
CA ILE A 185 12.50 -7.55 1.69
C ILE A 185 13.37 -7.59 2.96
N GLU A 186 13.03 -6.75 3.94
CA GLU A 186 13.72 -6.72 5.21
C GLU A 186 13.62 -8.09 5.93
N GLY A 187 14.78 -8.62 6.34
CA GLY A 187 14.90 -9.93 6.98
C GLY A 187 14.95 -11.10 5.99
N CYS A 188 15.01 -10.86 4.68
CA CYS A 188 15.29 -11.88 3.68
C CYS A 188 16.68 -11.69 3.05
N PRO A 189 17.47 -12.75 2.85
CA PRO A 189 18.70 -12.69 2.05
C PRO A 189 18.41 -12.26 0.60
N SER A 190 19.45 -11.84 -0.13
CA SER A 190 19.36 -11.58 -1.57
C SER A 190 20.20 -12.60 -2.32
N PRO A 191 19.61 -13.50 -3.13
CA PRO A 191 18.18 -13.65 -3.42
C PRO A 191 17.36 -14.26 -2.26
N CYS A 192 16.08 -13.87 -2.13
CA CYS A 192 15.19 -14.31 -1.04
C CYS A 192 14.64 -15.70 -1.35
N THR A 193 14.90 -16.70 -0.51
CA THR A 193 14.38 -18.05 -0.73
C THR A 193 12.89 -18.14 -0.37
N ALA A 194 12.15 -19.04 -1.02
CA ALA A 194 10.75 -19.31 -0.67
C ALA A 194 10.57 -19.70 0.80
N ARG A 195 11.56 -20.40 1.37
CA ARG A 195 11.61 -20.75 2.79
C ARG A 195 11.74 -19.51 3.68
N ASP A 196 12.63 -18.58 3.34
CA ASP A 196 12.84 -17.38 4.17
C ASP A 196 11.70 -16.38 4.01
N PHE A 197 11.10 -16.30 2.82
CA PHE A 197 9.85 -15.57 2.59
C PHE A 197 8.71 -16.12 3.47
N PHE A 198 8.54 -17.44 3.52
CA PHE A 198 7.54 -18.07 4.39
C PHE A 198 7.82 -17.80 5.87
N LYS A 199 9.09 -17.92 6.32
CA LYS A 199 9.46 -17.56 7.71
C LYS A 199 9.11 -16.12 8.04
N ARG A 200 9.33 -15.19 7.11
CA ARG A 200 9.09 -13.75 7.30
C ARG A 200 7.60 -13.41 7.40
N TYR A 201 6.76 -14.03 6.58
CA TYR A 201 5.36 -13.63 6.41
C TYR A 201 4.34 -14.62 6.93
N GLY A 202 4.71 -15.88 7.20
CA GLY A 202 3.79 -16.94 7.64
C GLY A 202 3.02 -16.60 8.92
N ASN A 203 3.61 -15.76 9.80
CA ASN A 203 2.95 -15.27 11.01
C ASN A 203 2.10 -14.00 10.79
N MET A 204 2.29 -13.28 9.68
CA MET A 204 1.56 -12.05 9.30
C MET A 204 0.28 -12.35 8.53
N VAL A 205 -0.16 -13.60 8.55
CA VAL A 205 -1.25 -14.12 7.74
C VAL A 205 -2.61 -13.84 8.38
N VAL A 206 -3.46 -13.15 7.63
CA VAL A 206 -4.91 -13.15 7.82
C VAL A 206 -5.48 -14.19 6.85
N THR A 207 -5.89 -15.36 7.37
CA THR A 207 -6.29 -16.53 6.56
C THR A 207 -7.69 -16.43 5.98
N SER A 208 -8.54 -15.50 6.46
CA SER A 208 -9.90 -15.34 5.94
C SER A 208 -10.41 -13.91 6.08
N TYR A 209 -11.35 -13.55 5.21
CA TYR A 209 -12.08 -12.28 5.32
C TYR A 209 -12.76 -12.14 6.69
N ARG A 210 -13.31 -13.23 7.24
CA ARG A 210 -13.91 -13.24 8.58
C ARG A 210 -12.88 -12.86 9.64
N GLN A 211 -11.68 -13.46 9.60
CA GLN A 211 -10.61 -13.10 10.53
C GLN A 211 -10.19 -11.63 10.36
N GLN A 212 -10.12 -11.14 9.11
CA GLN A 212 -9.84 -9.72 8.85
C GLN A 212 -10.88 -8.81 9.52
N GLN A 213 -12.17 -9.11 9.38
CA GLN A 213 -13.23 -8.34 10.05
C GLN A 213 -13.11 -8.44 11.58
N VAL A 214 -12.87 -9.63 12.13
CA VAL A 214 -12.73 -9.83 13.58
C VAL A 214 -11.54 -9.04 14.16
N VAL A 215 -10.37 -9.07 13.49
CA VAL A 215 -9.19 -8.28 13.90
C VAL A 215 -9.49 -6.78 13.82
N ARG A 216 -10.25 -6.34 12.80
CA ARG A 216 -10.72 -4.96 12.67
C ARG A 216 -11.56 -4.50 13.87
N PHE A 217 -12.35 -5.40 14.45
CA PHE A 217 -13.25 -5.10 15.57
C PHE A 217 -12.58 -5.20 16.95
N LEU A 218 -11.67 -6.15 17.18
CA LEU A 218 -11.29 -6.52 18.55
C LEU A 218 -9.99 -5.93 19.13
N HIS A 219 -9.23 -5.07 18.43
CA HIS A 219 -7.93 -4.56 18.95
C HIS A 219 -7.02 -5.68 19.52
N ILE A 220 -7.11 -6.91 18.98
CA ILE A 220 -6.38 -8.04 19.57
C ILE A 220 -4.92 -7.95 19.19
N ASN A 221 -4.07 -8.05 20.22
CA ASN A 221 -2.63 -8.19 20.12
C ASN A 221 -2.29 -9.37 19.18
N LEU A 222 -1.79 -9.07 17.98
CA LEU A 222 -1.62 -10.02 16.86
C LEU A 222 -0.74 -11.23 17.21
N ARG A 223 0.09 -11.15 18.26
CA ARG A 223 0.87 -12.29 18.79
C ARG A 223 0.00 -13.50 19.19
N LYS A 224 -1.28 -13.32 19.50
CA LYS A 224 -2.18 -14.42 19.88
C LYS A 224 -2.81 -15.17 18.69
N LEU A 225 -2.79 -14.60 17.48
CA LEU A 225 -3.44 -15.21 16.29
C LEU A 225 -2.54 -16.20 15.53
N SER A 226 -1.21 -16.09 15.67
CA SER A 226 -0.25 -16.95 14.93
C SER A 226 -0.03 -18.34 15.54
N ILE A 227 -0.60 -18.67 16.70
CA ILE A 227 -0.19 -19.88 17.44
C ILE A 227 -0.82 -21.18 16.90
N ASN A 228 -1.89 -21.14 16.10
CA ASN A 228 -2.76 -22.33 16.02
C ASN A 228 -2.94 -23.09 14.71
N LEU A 229 -2.22 -22.88 13.59
CA LEU A 229 -2.52 -23.75 12.41
C LEU A 229 -1.48 -24.14 11.35
N HIS A 230 -0.23 -23.65 11.28
CA HIS A 230 0.61 -23.96 10.08
C HIS A 230 2.03 -24.52 10.30
N TYR A 231 2.42 -24.88 11.52
CA TYR A 231 3.73 -25.51 11.73
C TYR A 231 3.81 -27.02 11.39
N GLN A 232 2.68 -27.70 11.14
CA GLN A 232 2.66 -29.15 10.88
C GLN A 232 2.74 -29.57 9.39
N LEU A 233 2.60 -28.65 8.43
CA LEU A 233 2.60 -29.00 7.00
C LEU A 233 3.97 -28.84 6.30
N PHE A 234 4.93 -28.17 6.94
CA PHE A 234 6.23 -27.87 6.34
C PHE A 234 7.32 -28.88 6.67
N THR A 235 7.19 -29.64 7.76
CA THR A 235 8.20 -30.64 8.16
C THR A 235 8.12 -31.93 7.33
N THR A 236 7.02 -32.15 6.60
CA THR A 236 6.81 -33.38 5.81
C THR A 236 7.10 -33.20 4.32
N SER A 237 7.23 -31.97 3.82
CA SER A 237 7.36 -31.68 2.38
C SER A 237 8.78 -31.31 1.94
N PHE A 238 9.73 -31.15 2.86
CA PHE A 238 11.15 -30.86 2.57
C PHE A 238 12.12 -31.96 3.03
N SER A 239 11.60 -33.11 3.46
CA SER A 239 12.37 -34.31 3.77
C SER A 239 12.04 -35.41 2.77
N ARG A 240 12.46 -35.22 1.51
CA ARG A 240 12.71 -36.28 0.52
C ARG A 240 13.44 -35.72 -0.69
#